data_AF-A0A0Q0DBX5-F1
#
_entry.id   AF-A0A0Q0DBX5-F1
#
_cell.length_a   1.000
_cell.length_b   1.000
_cell.length_c   1.000
_cell.angle_alpha   90.00
_cell.angle_beta   90.00
_cell.angle_gamma   90.00
#
_symmetry.space_group_name_H-M   'P 1'
#
loop_
_entity.id
_entity.type
_entity.pdbx_description
1 polymer ?
#
loop_
_entity_poly.entity_id
_entity_poly.type
_entity_poly.pdbx_seq_one_letter_code
_entity_poly.pdbx_strand_id
1 'polypeptide(L)'
;MGTVRKTITVTDQQDSWIKAQIDAGRYTNDSEYIRDLIRREQERSAEIEGIRQALIEGEASGEPRRFSVDEFKKRMLNAHD
;
A
#
# COMPACT_ATOMS: atom_id res chain seq x y z
N MET A 1 11.93 16.15 10.77
CA MET A 1 10.80 16.86 10.15
C MET A 1 9.84 17.27 11.25
N GLY A 2 9.40 18.54 11.30
CA GLY A 2 8.52 19.03 12.37
C GLY A 2 7.07 18.57 12.21
N THR A 3 6.32 18.53 13.32
CA THR A 3 4.87 18.29 13.30
C THR A 3 4.12 19.61 13.12
N VAL A 4 3.08 19.62 12.27
CA VAL A 4 2.16 20.76 12.11
C VAL A 4 0.84 20.44 12.81
N ARG A 5 0.38 21.33 13.71
CA ARG A 5 -0.91 21.17 14.40
C ARG A 5 -2.06 21.43 13.43
N LYS A 6 -3.06 20.55 13.43
CA LYS A 6 -4.32 20.71 12.69
C LYS A 6 -5.49 20.41 13.63
N THR A 7 -6.58 21.15 13.48
CA THR A 7 -7.87 20.83 14.10
C THR A 7 -8.67 19.99 13.12
N ILE A 8 -9.19 18.86 13.57
CA ILE A 8 -9.95 17.91 12.76
C ILE A 8 -11.26 17.63 13.52
N THR A 9 -12.38 17.66 12.80
CA THR A 9 -13.66 17.23 13.34
C THR A 9 -13.87 15.77 12.98
N VAL A 10 -14.20 14.96 13.98
CA VAL A 10 -14.51 13.53 13.83
C VAL A 10 -15.89 13.26 14.42
N THR A 11 -16.50 12.13 14.06
CA THR A 11 -17.74 11.69 14.68
C THR A 11 -17.48 11.14 16.08
N ASP A 12 -18.51 11.10 16.93
CA ASP A 12 -18.41 10.51 18.29
C ASP A 12 -17.97 9.04 18.24
N GLN A 13 -18.39 8.32 17.20
CA GLN A 13 -17.99 6.93 16.98
C GLN A 13 -16.49 6.81 16.65
N GLN A 14 -15.95 7.76 15.88
CA GLN A 14 -14.52 7.81 15.56
C GLN A 14 -13.70 8.19 16.79
N ASP A 15 -14.12 9.20 17.55
CA ASP A 15 -13.47 9.59 18.81
C ASP A 15 -13.41 8.40 19.80
N SER A 16 -14.54 7.73 20.00
CA SER A 16 -14.62 6.53 20.86
C SER A 16 -13.67 5.42 20.40
N TRP A 17 -13.58 5.22 19.09
CA TRP A 17 -12.65 4.24 18.51
C TRP A 17 -11.19 4.62 18.73
N ILE A 18 -10.83 5.90 18.54
CA ILE A 18 -9.47 6.43 18.76
C ILE A 18 -9.06 6.23 20.22
N LYS A 19 -9.93 6.61 21.17
CA LYS A 19 -9.70 6.44 22.61
C LYS A 19 -9.47 4.98 22.98
N ALA A 20 -10.26 4.05 22.45
CA ALA A 20 -10.06 2.63 22.68
C ALA A 20 -8.70 2.10 22.20
N GLN A 21 -8.07 2.72 21.19
CA GLN A 21 -6.70 2.36 20.79
C GLN A 21 -5.66 2.84 21.79
N ILE A 22 -5.87 4.02 22.38
CA ILE A 22 -5.00 4.62 23.38
C ILE A 22 -5.11 3.89 24.72
N ASP A 23 -6.33 3.60 25.15
CA ASP A 23 -6.61 2.86 26.39
C ASP A 23 -6.02 1.44 26.35
N ALA A 24 -5.96 0.84 25.16
CA ALA A 24 -5.30 -0.44 24.93
C ALA A 24 -3.77 -0.35 24.88
N GLY A 25 -3.19 0.84 25.11
CA GLY A 25 -1.75 1.08 25.14
C GLY A 25 -1.06 1.04 23.77
N ARG A 26 -1.81 1.03 22.67
CA ARG A 26 -1.22 0.98 21.31
C ARG A 26 -0.64 2.32 20.87
N TYR A 27 -1.19 3.42 21.40
CA TYR A 27 -0.78 4.78 21.06
C TYR A 27 -0.84 5.65 22.30
N THR A 28 -0.02 6.70 22.34
CA THR A 28 0.06 7.63 23.48
C THR A 28 -0.94 8.78 23.39
N ASN A 29 -1.44 9.09 22.19
CA ASN A 29 -2.41 10.16 21.94
C ASN A 29 -3.07 10.04 20.55
N ASP A 30 -4.14 10.80 20.34
CA ASP A 30 -4.93 10.84 19.11
C ASP A 30 -4.08 11.17 17.89
N SER A 31 -3.18 12.15 18.01
CA SER A 31 -2.35 12.62 16.90
C SER A 31 -1.38 11.53 16.43
N GLU A 32 -0.92 10.66 17.33
CA GLU A 32 -0.09 9.51 16.98
C GLU A 32 -0.86 8.48 16.19
N TYR A 33 -2.05 8.11 16.66
CA TYR A 33 -2.92 7.17 15.96
C TYR A 33 -3.34 7.69 14.58
N ILE A 34 -3.74 8.95 14.47
CA ILE A 34 -4.12 9.56 13.19
C ILE A 34 -2.94 9.58 12.21
N ARG A 35 -1.72 9.91 12.67
CA ARG A 35 -0.52 9.86 11.83
C ARG A 35 -0.23 8.44 11.33
N ASP A 36 -0.42 7.44 12.18
CA ASP A 36 -0.23 6.04 11.80
C ASP A 36 -1.27 5.57 10.78
N LEU A 37 -2.54 5.94 10.97
CA LEU A 37 -3.59 5.67 9.97
C LEU A 37 -3.27 6.29 8.61
N ILE A 38 -2.81 7.54 8.58
CA ILE A 38 -2.42 8.21 7.33
C ILE A 38 -1.25 7.47 6.67
N ARG A 39 -0.26 7.02 7.44
CA ARG A 39 0.88 6.26 6.89
C ARG A 39 0.42 4.96 6.24
N ARG A 40 -0.42 4.18 6.94
CA ARG A 40 -0.97 2.92 6.40
C ARG A 40 -1.79 3.15 5.13
N GLU A 41 -2.54 4.25 5.07
CA GLU A 41 -3.27 4.64 3.86
C GLU A 41 -2.34 4.97 2.70
N GLN A 42 -1.24 5.70 2.96
CA GLN A 42 -0.25 6.04 1.95
C GLN A 42 0.48 4.80 1.42
N GLU A 43 0.87 3.89 2.30
CA GLU A 43 1.50 2.61 1.94
C GLU A 43 0.57 1.79 1.06
N ARG A 44 -0.69 1.60 1.48
CA ARG A 44 -1.70 0.87 0.69
C ARG A 44 -1.94 1.53 -0.67
N SER A 45 -2.03 2.85 -0.71
CA SER A 45 -2.21 3.59 -1.96
C SER A 45 -1.03 3.43 -2.91
N ALA A 46 0.19 3.45 -2.37
CA ALA A 46 1.42 3.23 -3.15
C ALA A 46 1.49 1.81 -3.73
N GLU A 47 1.09 0.79 -2.95
CA GLU A 47 1.01 -0.59 -3.45
C GLU A 47 0.00 -0.73 -4.60
N ILE A 48 -1.19 -0.17 -4.44
CA ILE A 48 -2.24 -0.19 -5.48
C ILE A 48 -1.74 0.52 -6.74
N GLU A 49 -1.09 1.67 -6.59
CA GLU A 49 -0.57 2.42 -7.72
C GLU A 49 0.57 1.68 -8.42
N GLY A 50 1.44 1.00 -7.67
CA GLY A 50 2.46 0.14 -8.24
C GLY A 50 1.89 -1.00 -9.09
N ILE A 51 0.83 -1.66 -8.61
CA ILE A 51 0.12 -2.71 -9.36
C ILE A 51 -0.54 -2.11 -10.61
N ARG A 52 -1.23 -0.98 -10.47
CA ARG A 52 -1.89 -0.31 -11.60
C ARG A 52 -0.87 0.06 -12.68
N GLN A 53 0.28 0.60 -12.30
CA GLN A 53 1.32 0.97 -13.24
C GLN A 53 1.88 -0.25 -13.98
N ALA A 54 2.10 -1.36 -13.28
CA ALA A 54 2.55 -2.61 -13.89
C ALA A 54 1.52 -3.20 -14.87
N LEU A 55 0.22 -3.07 -14.56
CA LEU A 55 -0.85 -3.47 -15.48
C LEU A 55 -0.86 -2.60 -16.74
N ILE A 56 -0.78 -1.28 -16.60
CA ILE A 56 -0.71 -0.34 -17.73
C ILE A 56 0.50 -0.64 -18.61
N GLU A 57 1.67 -0.89 -18.01
CA GLU A 57 2.86 -1.29 -18.75
C GLU A 57 2.65 -2.61 -19.52
N GLY A 58 2.02 -3.59 -18.88
CA GLY A 58 1.67 -4.87 -19.50
C GLY A 58 0.70 -4.71 -20.68
N GLU A 59 -0.35 -3.90 -20.52
CA GLU A 59 -1.33 -3.60 -21.57
C GLU A 59 -0.68 -2.83 -22.74
N ALA A 60 0.26 -1.94 -22.45
CA ALA A 60 1.02 -1.21 -23.47
C ALA A 60 2.15 -2.02 -24.11
N SER A 61 2.48 -3.22 -23.60
CA SER A 61 3.60 -4.04 -24.06
C SER A 61 3.36 -4.75 -25.41
N GLY A 62 2.16 -4.58 -25.98
CA GLY A 62 1.76 -5.14 -27.27
C GLY A 62 0.86 -6.36 -27.14
N GLU A 63 0.59 -7.00 -28.28
CA GLU A 63 -0.38 -8.10 -28.36
C GLU A 63 0.05 -9.33 -27.53
N PRO A 64 -0.85 -9.89 -26.70
CA PRO A 64 -0.59 -11.13 -25.98
C PRO A 64 -0.24 -12.28 -26.94
N ARG A 65 0.80 -13.04 -26.60
CA ARG A 65 1.23 -14.23 -27.36
C ARG A 65 0.95 -15.48 -26.54
N ARG A 66 0.73 -16.61 -27.23
CA ARG A 66 0.64 -17.92 -26.56
C ARG A 66 1.93 -18.18 -25.76
N PHE A 67 1.77 -18.62 -24.53
CA PHE A 67 2.88 -18.88 -23.61
C PHE A 67 3.00 -20.37 -23.32
N SER A 68 4.20 -20.93 -23.49
CA SER A 68 4.55 -22.30 -23.11
C SER A 68 5.58 -22.29 -21.99
N VAL A 69 5.22 -22.86 -20.84
CA VAL A 69 6.10 -22.91 -19.66
C VAL A 69 7.35 -23.73 -19.94
N ASP A 70 7.24 -24.82 -20.70
CA ASP A 70 8.36 -25.71 -20.99
C ASP A 70 9.40 -25.07 -21.92
N GLU A 71 8.94 -24.37 -22.96
CA GLU A 71 9.81 -23.61 -23.87
C GLU A 71 10.48 -22.44 -23.15
N PHE A 72 9.74 -21.75 -22.28
CA PHE A 72 10.28 -20.67 -21.47
C PHE A 72 11.41 -21.15 -20.55
N LYS A 73 11.20 -22.26 -19.81
CA LYS A 73 12.22 -22.84 -18.92
C LYS A 73 13.47 -23.27 -19.68
N LYS A 74 13.32 -23.96 -20.83
CA LYS A 74 14.45 -24.34 -21.69
C LYS A 74 15.25 -23.12 -22.15
N ARG A 75 14.57 -22.04 -22.55
CA ARG A 75 15.22 -20.79 -22.96
C ARG A 75 16.00 -20.12 -21.82
N MET A 76 15.44 -20.09 -20.60
CA MET A 76 16.12 -19.48 -19.45
C MET A 76 17.35 -20.30 -19.03
N LEU A 77 17.29 -21.63 -19.06
CA LEU A 77 18.43 -22.49 -18.75
C LEU A 77 19.57 -22.28 -19.76
N ASN A 78 19.26 -22.28 -21.05
CA ASN A 78 20.26 -22.08 -22.11
C ASN A 78 20.86 -20.66 -22.15
N ALA A 79 20.22 -19.67 -21.52
CA ALA A 79 20.70 -18.29 -21.46
C ALA A 79 21.64 -18.04 -20.26
N HIS A 80 21.76 -19.02 -19.37
CA HIS A 80 22.58 -18.96 -18.14
C HIS A 80 23.79 -19.92 -18.17
N ASP A 81 24.08 -20.55 -19.31
CA ASP A 81 25.34 -21.25 -19.64
C ASP A 81 26.25 -20.35 -20.50
#